data_AF-A0A5D0J7J1-F1
#
_entry.id   AF-A0A5D0J7J1-F1
#
_cell.length_a   1.000
_cell.length_b   1.000
_cell.length_c   1.000
_cell.angle_alpha   90.00
_cell.angle_beta   90.00
_cell.angle_gamma   90.00
#
_symmetry.space_group_name_H-M   'P 1'
#
loop_
_entity.id
_entity.type
_entity.pdbx_description
1 polymer ?
#
loop_
_entity_poly.entity_id
_entity_poly.type
_entity_poly.pdbx_seq_one_letter_code
_entity_poly.pdbx_strand_id
1 'polypeptide(L)'
;MKFTTSLILVLIACFTAHAQATIPSNYKLVYAQNFEQPQAIQDFEMTDAEVWRVAKKSNNSFLELFMQSNYKPLVRSPFNIALLKTINVEDFI
;
A
#
# COMPACT_ATOMS: atom_id res chain seq x y z
N MET A 1 -24.02 -18.44 -42.29
CA MET A 1 -23.28 -18.93 -41.10
C MET A 1 -23.21 -17.80 -40.08
N LYS A 2 -23.98 -17.93 -38.99
CA LYS A 2 -24.31 -16.89 -38.00
C LYS A 2 -23.33 -16.87 -36.83
N PHE A 3 -22.02 -16.87 -37.09
CA PHE A 3 -20.99 -17.05 -36.05
C PHE A 3 -20.18 -15.80 -35.70
N THR A 4 -20.28 -14.72 -36.48
CA THR A 4 -19.47 -13.51 -36.25
C THR A 4 -20.12 -12.49 -35.31
N THR A 5 -21.44 -12.51 -35.15
CA THR A 5 -22.15 -11.61 -34.21
C THR A 5 -22.01 -12.03 -32.74
N SER A 6 -21.68 -13.30 -32.46
CA SER A 6 -21.58 -13.80 -31.08
C SER A 6 -20.26 -13.44 -30.38
N LEU A 7 -19.20 -13.13 -31.14
CA LEU A 7 -17.86 -12.88 -30.58
C LEU A 7 -17.66 -11.43 -30.10
N ILE A 8 -18.38 -10.47 -30.71
CA ILE A 8 -18.31 -9.05 -30.34
C ILE A 8 -19.00 -8.79 -28.99
N LEU A 9 -20.02 -9.58 -28.62
CA LEU A 9 -20.77 -9.41 -27.38
C LEU A 9 -19.96 -9.81 -26.13
N VAL A 10 -18.99 -10.71 -26.25
CA VAL A 10 -18.18 -11.18 -25.12
C VAL A 10 -17.04 -10.20 -24.76
N LEU A 11 -16.54 -9.42 -25.72
CA LEU A 11 -15.48 -8.44 -25.46
C LEU A 11 -15.96 -7.20 -24.69
N ILE A 12 -17.25 -6.86 -24.77
CA ILE A 12 -17.82 -5.69 -24.09
C ILE A 12 -18.02 -5.96 -22.58
N ALA A 13 -18.17 -7.22 -22.17
CA ALA A 13 -18.44 -7.60 -20.79
C ALA A 13 -17.21 -7.57 -19.85
N CYS A 14 -15.98 -7.44 -20.37
CA CYS A 14 -14.76 -7.43 -19.55
C CYS A 14 -14.31 -6.05 -19.06
N PHE A 15 -14.98 -4.95 -19.45
CA PHE A 15 -14.49 -3.59 -19.17
C PHE A 15 -14.99 -2.96 -17.86
N THR A 16 -15.76 -3.65 -17.04
CA THR A 16 -16.34 -3.07 -15.82
C THR A 16 -15.88 -3.75 -14.53
N ALA A 17 -14.58 -4.04 -14.41
CA ALA A 17 -13.98 -4.20 -13.10
C ALA A 17 -13.77 -2.80 -12.47
N HIS A 18 -14.86 -2.19 -11.98
CA HIS A 18 -14.78 -0.96 -11.19
C HIS A 18 -14.31 -1.30 -9.77
N ALA A 19 -13.00 -1.42 -9.58
CA ALA A 19 -12.37 -1.58 -8.27
C ALA A 19 -12.25 -0.25 -7.48
N GLN A 20 -12.76 0.86 -8.02
CA GLN A 20 -12.69 2.16 -7.34
C GLN A 20 -13.92 2.35 -6.45
N ALA A 21 -13.78 2.06 -5.16
CA ALA A 21 -14.76 2.50 -4.17
C ALA A 21 -14.80 4.03 -4.18
N THR A 22 -15.99 4.63 -4.31
CA THR A 22 -16.16 6.07 -4.10
C THR A 22 -15.89 6.37 -2.62
N ILE A 23 -14.95 7.27 -2.35
CA ILE A 23 -14.67 7.74 -0.98
C ILE A 23 -15.93 8.45 -0.46
N PRO A 24 -16.54 8.01 0.65
CA PRO A 24 -17.70 8.68 1.20
C PRO A 24 -17.36 10.13 1.57
N SER A 25 -18.30 11.05 1.37
CA SER A 25 -18.06 12.49 1.49
C SER A 25 -17.65 12.94 2.90
N ASN A 26 -17.87 12.11 3.92
CA ASN A 26 -17.48 12.36 5.31
C ASN A 26 -16.05 11.89 5.65
N TYR A 27 -15.33 11.26 4.73
CA TYR A 27 -13.93 10.90 4.93
C TYR A 27 -13.01 12.05 4.51
N LYS A 28 -11.88 12.16 5.19
CA LYS A 28 -10.83 13.14 4.86
C LYS A 28 -9.49 12.43 4.74
N LEU A 29 -8.64 12.94 3.85
CA LEU A 29 -7.25 12.50 3.78
C LEU A 29 -6.53 12.92 5.08
N VAL A 30 -6.08 11.95 5.86
CA VAL A 30 -5.34 12.18 7.11
C VAL A 30 -3.84 11.90 6.98
N TYR A 31 -3.44 11.08 6.01
CA TYR A 31 -2.06 10.72 5.75
C TYR A 31 -1.86 10.40 4.27
N ALA A 32 -0.75 10.85 3.70
CA ALA A 32 -0.29 10.42 2.39
C ALA A 32 1.24 10.50 2.38
N GLN A 33 1.88 9.51 1.76
CA GLN A 33 3.33 9.46 1.67
C GLN A 33 3.76 8.90 0.31
N ASN A 34 4.72 9.57 -0.33
CA ASN A 34 5.31 9.16 -1.61
C ASN A 34 6.79 8.77 -1.48
N PHE A 35 7.37 8.92 -0.28
CA PHE A 35 8.75 8.57 0.05
C PHE A 35 9.83 9.30 -0.75
N GLU A 36 9.50 10.38 -1.46
CA GLU A 36 10.48 11.17 -2.23
C GLU A 36 11.40 12.00 -1.33
N GLN A 37 11.00 12.22 -0.07
CA GLN A 37 11.82 12.88 0.94
C GLN A 37 12.48 11.84 1.86
N PRO A 38 13.80 11.90 2.10
CA PRO A 38 14.47 10.97 3.02
C PRO A 38 13.86 10.92 4.42
N GLN A 39 13.28 12.03 4.89
CA GLN A 39 12.64 12.16 6.19
C GLN A 39 11.30 11.42 6.29
N ALA A 40 10.72 10.96 5.17
CA ALA A 40 9.47 10.20 5.15
C ALA A 40 9.49 8.96 6.07
N ILE A 41 10.66 8.34 6.24
CA ILE A 41 10.83 7.19 7.13
C ILE A 41 10.58 7.53 8.61
N GLN A 42 10.71 8.81 8.98
CA GLN A 42 10.57 9.27 10.36
C GLN A 42 9.12 9.25 10.86
N ASP A 43 8.13 9.13 9.95
CA ASP A 43 6.72 8.99 10.31
C ASP A 43 6.43 7.65 11.05
N PHE A 44 7.32 6.66 10.89
CA PHE A 44 7.12 5.29 11.34
C PHE A 44 7.94 4.95 12.60
N GLU A 45 7.33 4.21 13.52
CA GLU A 45 7.98 3.46 14.59
C GLU A 45 8.22 2.04 14.12
N MET A 46 9.47 1.61 14.17
CA MET A 46 9.87 0.32 13.62
C MET A 46 10.35 -0.58 14.74
N THR A 47 9.98 -1.87 14.69
CA THR A 47 10.51 -2.88 15.62
C THR A 47 12.02 -3.05 15.50
N ASP A 48 12.56 -2.78 14.31
CA ASP A 48 13.99 -2.79 13.99
C ASP A 48 14.19 -1.82 12.81
N ALA A 49 14.71 -0.62 13.07
CA ALA A 49 14.87 0.40 12.03
C ALA A 49 16.00 0.07 11.04
N GLU A 50 16.94 -0.80 11.42
CA GLU A 50 18.11 -1.10 10.60
C GLU A 50 17.75 -1.90 9.35
N VAL A 51 16.60 -2.58 9.34
CA VAL A 51 16.15 -3.40 8.20
C VAL A 51 15.22 -2.67 7.23
N TRP A 52 14.96 -1.38 7.49
CA TRP A 52 14.14 -0.51 6.65
C TRP A 52 14.96 0.62 6.06
N ARG A 53 14.62 1.05 4.85
CA ARG A 53 15.20 2.25 4.23
C ARG A 53 14.24 2.87 3.23
N VAL A 54 14.47 4.15 2.90
CA VAL A 54 13.92 4.73 1.68
C VAL A 54 14.83 4.33 0.53
N ALA A 55 14.31 3.57 -0.42
CA ALA A 55 15.01 3.15 -1.62
C ALA A 55 14.43 3.86 -2.85
N LYS A 56 15.22 3.90 -3.92
CA LYS A 56 14.84 4.49 -5.20
C LYS A 56 15.08 3.51 -6.32
N LYS A 57 14.09 3.35 -7.21
CA LYS A 57 14.24 2.56 -8.44
C LYS A 57 13.63 3.34 -9.60
N SER A 58 14.44 3.60 -10.62
CA SER A 58 14.10 4.50 -11.72
C SER A 58 13.71 5.89 -11.18
N ASN A 59 12.46 6.31 -11.37
CA ASN A 59 11.94 7.62 -10.97
C ASN A 59 11.03 7.59 -9.73
N ASN A 60 10.96 6.46 -9.01
CA ASN A 60 10.08 6.31 -7.85
C ASN A 60 10.88 5.99 -6.60
N SER A 61 10.50 6.63 -5.50
CA SER A 61 10.98 6.33 -4.16
C SER A 61 9.96 5.50 -3.37
N PHE A 62 10.43 4.62 -2.48
CA PHE A 62 9.57 3.72 -1.72
C PHE A 62 10.23 3.31 -0.39
N LEU A 63 9.40 2.98 0.60
CA LEU A 63 9.86 2.32 1.82
C LEU A 63 10.16 0.84 1.51
N GLU A 64 11.41 0.44 1.73
CA GLU A 64 11.88 -0.91 1.47
C GLU A 64 12.21 -1.62 2.78
N LEU A 65 11.64 -2.81 2.94
CA LEU A 65 12.09 -3.82 3.88
C LEU A 65 13.13 -4.70 3.19
N PHE A 66 14.42 -4.47 3.42
CA PHE A 66 15.47 -5.09 2.63
C PHE A 66 16.09 -6.35 3.28
N MET A 67 15.73 -6.64 4.53
CA MET A 67 16.09 -7.87 5.23
C MET A 67 15.09 -8.19 6.34
N GLN A 68 15.20 -9.37 6.95
CA GLN A 68 14.38 -9.73 8.11
C GLN A 68 14.96 -9.08 9.39
N SER A 69 14.08 -8.54 10.22
CA SER A 69 14.37 -7.97 11.54
C SER A 69 14.93 -9.02 12.51
N ASN A 70 15.77 -8.57 13.45
CA ASN A 70 16.21 -9.39 14.59
C ASN A 70 15.25 -9.29 15.80
N TYR A 71 14.15 -8.55 15.69
CA TYR A 71 13.08 -8.50 16.68
C TYR A 71 12.51 -9.89 16.96
N LYS A 72 12.33 -10.21 18.25
CA LYS A 72 11.81 -11.49 18.73
C LYS A 72 10.38 -11.31 19.24
N PRO A 73 9.35 -11.61 18.43
CA PRO A 73 7.97 -11.49 18.89
C PRO A 73 7.66 -12.54 19.96
N LEU A 74 6.77 -12.20 20.90
CA LEU A 74 6.26 -13.13 21.93
C LEU A 74 5.35 -14.22 21.35
N VAL A 75 4.81 -13.97 20.15
CA VAL A 75 3.98 -14.88 19.36
C VAL A 75 4.62 -15.12 17.99
N ARG A 76 3.96 -15.90 17.12
CA ARG A 76 4.60 -16.45 15.90
C ARG A 76 5.05 -15.39 14.86
N SER A 77 4.46 -14.21 14.82
CA SER A 77 4.71 -13.15 13.83
C SER A 77 3.88 -11.90 14.19
N PRO A 78 4.12 -10.71 13.58
CA PRO A 78 5.13 -10.38 12.56
C PRO A 78 6.54 -10.10 13.14
N PHE A 79 7.56 -10.34 12.31
CA PHE A 79 8.97 -10.03 12.64
C PHE A 79 9.33 -8.57 12.35
N ASN A 80 8.68 -7.97 11.35
CA ASN A 80 9.01 -6.63 10.86
C ASN A 80 7.74 -5.78 10.93
N ILE A 81 7.76 -4.70 11.71
CA ILE A 81 6.65 -3.75 11.83
C ILE A 81 7.20 -2.35 11.59
N ALA A 82 6.47 -1.56 10.81
CA ALA A 82 6.64 -0.11 10.66
C ALA A 82 5.28 0.55 10.86
N LEU A 83 5.04 1.14 12.05
CA LEU A 83 3.75 1.68 12.48
C LEU A 83 3.76 3.22 12.40
N LEU A 84 2.73 3.84 11.84
CA LEU A 84 2.60 5.30 11.86
C LEU A 84 2.42 5.81 13.30
N LYS A 85 3.31 6.71 13.75
CA LYS A 85 3.39 7.13 15.17
C LYS A 85 2.28 8.07 15.63
N THR A 86 1.81 8.93 14.73
CA THR A 86 1.02 10.11 15.11
C THR A 86 -0.44 10.02 14.72
N ILE A 87 -0.83 8.98 14.00
CA ILE A 87 -2.16 8.88 13.37
C ILE A 87 -2.93 7.75 14.03
N ASN A 88 -4.02 8.11 14.67
CA ASN A 88 -5.00 7.18 15.22
C ASN A 88 -6.35 7.48 14.57
N VAL A 89 -6.98 6.47 14.00
CA VAL A 89 -8.25 6.57 13.29
C VAL A 89 -9.14 5.42 13.72
N GLU A 90 -10.43 5.70 13.90
CA GLU A 90 -11.44 4.68 14.21
C GLU A 90 -11.87 3.95 12.93
N ASP A 91 -12.01 4.68 11.83
CA ASP A 91 -12.47 4.21 10.52
C ASP A 91 -11.55 4.76 9.42
N PHE A 92 -11.11 3.88 8.52
CA PHE A 92 -10.29 4.20 7.35
C PHE A 92 -10.67 3.28 6.18
N ILE A 93 -10.50 3.78 4.97
CA ILE A 93 -10.77 3.07 3.71
C ILE A 93 -9.54 3.05 2.80
#